data_AF-A0A2N5M608-F1
#
_entry.id   AF-A0A2N5M608-F1
#
_cell.length_a   1.000
_cell.length_b   1.000
_cell.length_c   1.000
_cell.angle_alpha   90.00
_cell.angle_beta   90.00
_cell.angle_gamma   90.00
#
_symmetry.space_group_name_H-M   'P 1'
#
loop_
_entity.id
_entity.type
_entity.pdbx_description
1 polymer ?
#
loop_
_entity_poly.entity_id
_entity_poly.type
_entity_poly.pdbx_seq_one_letter_code
_entity_poly.pdbx_strand_id
1 'polypeptide(L)'
;MKKVIGYGMAFIVLTLMAAMLYGADIPLPSGYVWLILILNTIFAFFSIFAPRPVLYLYEMNAFEEKDSIRTYFFKLIALTFSGLNYYAQDIIYRVPFVVSRLISIVFFLFLLWQMFLLTMIF
;
A
#
# COMPACT_ATOMS: atom_id res chain seq x y z
N MET A 1 1.82 25.00 7.26
CA MET A 1 3.22 24.63 6.94
C MET A 1 3.54 23.17 7.28
N LYS A 2 3.28 22.68 8.50
CA LYS A 2 3.57 21.28 8.90
C LYS A 2 3.03 20.22 7.92
N LYS A 3 1.78 20.37 7.45
CA LYS A 3 1.14 19.53 6.43
C LYS A 3 1.99 19.41 5.15
N VAL A 4 2.33 20.56 4.57
CA VAL A 4 3.12 20.66 3.33
C VAL A 4 4.49 20.02 3.51
N ILE A 5 5.15 20.26 4.65
CA ILE A 5 6.46 19.66 4.94
C ILE A 5 6.33 18.14 5.07
N GLY A 6 5.39 17.64 5.87
CA GLY A 6 5.22 16.20 6.08
C GLY A 6 4.87 15.44 4.80
N TYR A 7 3.87 15.92 4.05
CA TYR A 7 3.51 15.32 2.77
C TYR A 7 4.59 15.49 1.71
N GLY A 8 5.25 16.66 1.65
CA GLY A 8 6.36 16.90 0.73
C GLY A 8 7.53 15.97 0.97
N MET A 9 7.92 15.74 2.23
CA MET A 9 8.97 14.77 2.58
C MET A 9 8.58 13.34 2.20
N ALA A 10 7.35 12.92 2.51
CA ALA A 10 6.88 11.59 2.14
C ALA A 10 6.84 11.43 0.62
N PHE A 11 6.38 12.45 -0.11
CA PHE A 11 6.39 12.45 -1.56
C PHE A 11 7.81 12.30 -2.10
N ILE A 12 8.79 13.07 -1.61
CA ILE A 12 10.20 12.93 -2.01
C ILE A 12 10.71 11.50 -1.79
N VAL A 13 10.44 10.91 -0.62
CA VAL A 13 10.85 9.52 -0.32
C VAL A 13 10.20 8.54 -1.30
N LEU A 14 8.90 8.68 -1.56
CA LEU A 14 8.18 7.83 -2.51
C LEU A 14 8.69 8.01 -3.95
N THR A 15 9.02 9.23 -4.36
CA THR A 15 9.64 9.53 -5.66
C THR A 15 10.99 8.83 -5.78
N LEU A 16 11.82 8.91 -4.73
CA LEU A 16 13.13 8.26 -4.72
C LEU A 16 13.00 6.74 -4.80
N MET A 17 12.05 6.14 -4.08
CA MET A 17 11.76 4.71 -4.17
C MET A 17 11.25 4.31 -5.56
N ALA A 18 10.31 5.07 -6.13
CA ALA A 18 9.80 4.83 -7.47
C ALA A 18 10.91 4.98 -8.54
N ALA A 19 11.82 5.94 -8.37
CA ALA A 19 12.96 6.14 -9.26
C ALA A 19 13.97 4.98 -9.23
N MET A 20 14.01 4.15 -8.17
CA MET A 20 14.84 2.94 -8.18
C MET A 20 14.41 1.95 -9.26
N LEU A 21 13.17 2.04 -9.75
CA LEU A 21 12.64 1.21 -10.83
C LEU A 21 13.09 1.65 -12.22
N TYR A 22 13.79 2.79 -12.36
CA TYR A 22 14.38 3.19 -13.65
C TYR A 22 15.38 2.16 -14.18
N GLY A 23 16.05 1.40 -13.31
CA GLY A 23 16.94 0.31 -13.74
C GLY A 23 16.24 -0.86 -14.43
N ALA A 24 14.90 -0.92 -14.36
CA ALA A 24 14.06 -1.88 -15.04
C ALA A 24 13.23 -1.24 -16.17
N ASP A 25 13.68 -0.09 -16.69
CA ASP A 25 13.02 0.67 -17.77
C ASP A 25 11.57 1.11 -17.44
N ILE A 26 11.23 1.22 -16.16
CA ILE A 26 9.92 1.72 -15.72
C ILE A 26 10.00 3.23 -15.49
N PRO A 27 9.42 4.08 -16.36
CA PRO A 27 9.49 5.53 -16.21
C PRO A 27 8.58 6.03 -15.08
N LEU A 28 8.86 7.24 -14.58
CA LEU A 28 7.85 8.00 -13.83
C LEU A 28 6.81 8.59 -14.82
N PRO A 29 5.51 8.59 -14.48
CA PRO A 29 4.92 8.27 -13.17
C PRO A 29 4.58 6.79 -12.95
N SER A 30 4.77 5.90 -13.94
CA SER A 30 4.43 4.48 -13.85
C SER A 30 5.09 3.76 -12.67
N GLY A 31 6.30 4.19 -12.28
CA GLY A 31 7.00 3.68 -11.10
C GLY A 31 6.19 3.81 -9.79
N TYR A 32 5.31 4.80 -9.65
CA TYR A 32 4.42 4.90 -8.49
C TYR A 32 3.37 3.79 -8.46
N VAL A 33 2.82 3.43 -9.62
CA VAL A 33 1.83 2.35 -9.73
C VAL A 33 2.46 1.02 -9.35
N TRP A 34 3.67 0.77 -9.87
CA TRP A 34 4.48 -0.39 -9.48
C TRP A 34 4.77 -0.43 -7.99
N LEU A 35 5.22 0.69 -7.41
CA LEU A 35 5.51 0.79 -5.98
C LEU A 35 4.27 0.48 -5.13
N ILE A 36 3.12 1.07 -5.46
CA ILE A 36 1.85 0.83 -4.77
C ILE A 36 1.48 -0.65 -4.84
N LEU A 37 1.53 -1.26 -6.03
CA LEU A 37 1.15 -2.67 -6.20
C LEU A 37 2.09 -3.63 -5.49
N ILE A 38 3.40 -3.44 -5.60
CA ILE A 38 4.40 -4.29 -4.91
C ILE A 38 4.14 -4.26 -3.40
N LEU A 39 4.07 -3.08 -2.81
CA LEU A 39 3.92 -2.92 -1.37
C LEU A 39 2.58 -3.47 -0.89
N ASN A 40 1.47 -3.14 -1.57
CA ASN A 40 0.15 -3.65 -1.18
C ASN A 40 0.05 -5.17 -1.38
N THR A 41 0.76 -5.76 -2.35
CA THR A 41 0.85 -7.21 -2.53
C THR A 41 1.56 -7.88 -1.35
N ILE A 42 2.65 -7.28 -0.85
CA ILE A 42 3.34 -7.76 0.37
C ILE A 42 2.37 -7.74 1.56
N PHE A 43 1.64 -6.63 1.78
CA PHE A 43 0.66 -6.56 2.86
C PHE A 43 -0.54 -7.50 2.67
N ALA A 44 -0.98 -7.73 1.43
CA ALA A 44 -2.03 -8.69 1.11
C ALA A 44 -1.60 -10.11 1.45
N PHE A 45 -0.36 -10.49 1.15
CA PHE A 45 0.21 -11.77 1.56
C PHE A 45 0.16 -11.95 3.08
N PHE A 46 0.62 -10.96 3.86
CA PHE A 46 0.55 -11.03 5.32
C PHE A 46 -0.88 -11.08 5.85
N SER A 47 -1.83 -10.41 5.19
CA SER A 47 -3.24 -10.37 5.58
C SER A 47 -3.93 -11.74 5.48
N ILE A 48 -3.43 -12.65 4.63
CA ILE A 48 -3.89 -14.05 4.55
C ILE A 48 -3.72 -14.77 5.90
N PHE A 49 -2.70 -14.41 6.68
CA PHE A 49 -2.42 -15.04 7.98
C PHE A 49 -2.88 -14.15 9.14
N ALA A 50 -2.57 -12.85 9.08
CA ALA A 50 -2.74 -11.91 10.18
C ALA A 50 -3.38 -10.59 9.72
N PRO A 51 -4.70 -10.57 9.45
CA PRO A 51 -5.38 -9.42 8.86
C PRO A 51 -5.51 -8.30 9.90
N ARG A 52 -5.83 -8.62 11.16
CA ARG A 52 -5.98 -7.63 12.24
C ARG A 52 -4.70 -6.81 12.47
N PRO A 53 -3.50 -7.41 12.66
CA PRO A 53 -2.28 -6.63 12.77
C PRO A 53 -2.01 -5.72 11.56
N VAL A 54 -2.27 -6.21 10.35
CA VAL A 54 -2.07 -5.42 9.13
C VAL A 54 -3.04 -4.23 9.06
N LEU A 55 -4.31 -4.43 9.40
CA LEU A 55 -5.30 -3.35 9.47
C LEU A 55 -4.90 -2.30 10.52
N TYR A 56 -4.52 -2.76 11.71
CA TYR A 56 -4.12 -1.88 12.80
C TYR A 56 -2.87 -1.05 12.46
N LEU A 57 -1.89 -1.62 11.77
CA LEU A 57 -0.71 -0.89 11.29
C LEU A 57 -1.10 0.28 10.38
N TYR A 58 -2.08 0.10 9.50
CA TYR A 58 -2.58 1.19 8.67
C TYR A 58 -3.30 2.23 9.53
N GLU A 59 -4.22 1.84 10.40
CA GLU A 59 -5.01 2.74 11.24
C GLU A 59 -4.14 3.65 12.11
N MET A 60 -3.11 3.07 12.74
CA MET A 60 -2.15 3.82 13.56
C MET A 60 -1.41 4.91 12.78
N ASN A 61 -1.16 4.71 11.49
CA ASN A 61 -0.39 5.65 10.67
C ASN A 61 -1.27 6.59 9.84
N ALA A 62 -2.46 6.14 9.44
CA ALA A 62 -3.37 6.85 8.56
C ALA A 62 -4.40 7.71 9.31
N PHE A 63 -4.86 7.26 10.49
CA PHE A 63 -5.93 7.92 11.23
C PHE A 63 -5.48 8.65 12.49
N GLU A 64 -4.20 8.60 12.84
CA GLU A 64 -3.70 9.38 13.98
C GLU A 64 -3.99 10.89 13.77
N GLU A 65 -4.68 11.51 14.73
CA GLU A 65 -5.19 12.89 14.62
C GLU A 65 -4.18 13.96 15.07
N LYS A 66 -2.98 13.56 15.49
CA LYS A 66 -1.97 14.50 15.98
C LYS A 66 -1.50 15.45 14.87
N ASP A 67 -1.56 16.76 15.10
CA ASP A 67 -1.04 17.77 14.17
C ASP A 67 0.50 17.86 14.25
N SER A 68 1.17 16.88 13.64
CA SER A 68 2.62 16.79 13.57
C SER A 68 3.12 16.51 12.16
N ILE A 69 4.34 16.96 11.84
CA ILE A 69 5.01 16.67 10.56
C ILE A 69 5.10 15.16 10.34
N ARG A 70 5.48 14.42 11.40
CA ARG A 70 5.57 12.97 11.41
C ARG A 70 4.25 12.31 11.00
N THR A 71 3.13 12.80 11.55
CA THR A 71 1.80 12.26 11.24
C THR A 71 1.47 12.42 9.76
N TYR A 72 1.70 13.59 9.16
CA TYR A 72 1.46 13.79 7.72
C TYR A 72 2.38 12.95 6.84
N PHE A 73 3.65 12.78 7.24
CA PHE A 73 4.59 11.89 6.56
C PHE A 73 4.07 10.44 6.54
N PHE A 74 3.78 9.88 7.72
CA PHE A 74 3.32 8.50 7.85
C PHE A 74 1.93 8.27 7.24
N LYS A 75 1.06 9.28 7.19
CA LYS A 75 -0.23 9.19 6.48
C LYS A 75 -0.06 8.86 4.99
N LEU A 76 0.83 9.57 4.30
CA LEU A 76 1.07 9.34 2.87
C LEU A 76 1.83 8.03 2.61
N ILE A 77 2.78 7.68 3.49
CA ILE A 77 3.47 6.40 3.44
C ILE A 77 2.47 5.25 3.63
N ALA A 78 1.63 5.28 4.66
CA ALA A 78 0.64 4.24 4.93
C ALA A 78 -0.37 4.10 3.78
N LEU A 79 -0.85 5.22 3.24
CA LEU A 79 -1.72 5.21 2.05
C LEU A 79 -1.08 4.48 0.87
N THR A 80 0.19 4.77 0.61
CA THR A 80 0.93 4.18 -0.52
C THR A 80 1.26 2.72 -0.29
N PHE A 81 1.71 2.37 0.91
CA PHE A 81 2.25 1.06 1.23
C PHE A 81 1.15 0.02 1.45
N SER A 82 0.08 0.38 2.14
CA SER A 82 -0.95 -0.56 2.56
C SER A 82 -2.37 -0.05 2.42
N GLY A 83 -2.60 1.14 1.86
CA GLY A 83 -3.94 1.72 1.74
C GLY A 83 -4.90 0.87 0.90
N LEU A 84 -4.46 0.42 -0.27
CA LEU A 84 -5.29 -0.44 -1.12
C LEU A 84 -5.59 -1.78 -0.43
N ASN A 85 -4.60 -2.37 0.23
CA ASN A 85 -4.79 -3.59 1.01
C ASN A 85 -5.73 -3.36 2.21
N TYR A 86 -5.60 -2.24 2.93
CA TYR A 86 -6.41 -1.92 4.09
C TYR A 86 -7.90 -1.91 3.73
N TYR A 87 -8.30 -1.13 2.74
CA TYR A 87 -9.72 -1.00 2.38
C TYR A 87 -10.30 -2.31 1.85
N ALA A 88 -9.52 -3.12 1.12
CA ALA A 88 -9.96 -4.44 0.70
C ALA A 88 -10.12 -5.38 1.89
N GLN A 89 -9.10 -5.47 2.75
CA GLN A 89 -9.10 -6.42 3.87
C GLN A 89 -10.06 -6.03 4.99
N ASP A 90 -10.37 -4.73 5.18
CA ASP A 90 -11.38 -4.29 6.15
C ASP A 90 -12.77 -4.84 5.78
N ILE A 91 -13.08 -4.92 4.48
CA ILE A 91 -14.33 -5.54 4.01
C ILE A 91 -14.24 -7.07 4.10
N ILE A 92 -13.15 -7.67 3.61
CA ILE A 92 -12.96 -9.12 3.59
C ILE A 92 -12.96 -9.69 5.01
N TYR A 93 -12.40 -8.99 5.98
CA TYR A 93 -12.28 -9.46 7.36
C TYR A 93 -13.64 -9.58 8.08
N ARG A 94 -14.69 -8.92 7.58
CA ARG A 94 -16.03 -8.93 8.17
C ARG A 94 -16.84 -10.18 7.82
N VAL A 95 -16.42 -10.99 6.84
CA VAL A 95 -17.09 -12.25 6.49
C VAL A 95 -16.58 -13.41 7.35
N PRO A 96 -17.28 -14.58 7.38
CA PRO A 96 -16.85 -15.73 8.19
C PRO A 96 -15.40 -16.15 7.91
N PHE A 97 -14.71 -16.62 8.94
CA PHE A 97 -13.26 -16.83 8.94
C PHE A 97 -12.72 -17.60 7.72
N VAL A 98 -13.35 -18.73 7.35
CA VAL A 98 -12.88 -19.52 6.20
C VAL A 98 -13.04 -18.75 4.88
N VAL A 99 -14.18 -18.06 4.73
CA VAL A 99 -14.48 -17.26 3.54
C VAL A 99 -13.52 -16.07 3.45
N SER A 100 -13.22 -15.41 4.56
CA SER A 100 -12.28 -14.29 4.56
C SER A 100 -10.88 -14.74 4.13
N ARG A 101 -10.39 -15.90 4.58
CA ARG A 101 -9.09 -16.44 4.12
C ARG A 101 -9.06 -16.71 2.63
N LEU A 102 -10.10 -17.35 2.09
CA LEU A 102 -10.17 -17.65 0.66
C LEU A 102 -10.20 -16.36 -0.16
N ILE A 103 -11.02 -15.37 0.23
CA ILE A 103 -11.08 -14.10 -0.49
C ILE A 103 -9.78 -13.30 -0.35
N SER A 104 -9.10 -13.33 0.81
CA SER A 104 -7.79 -12.69 0.97
C SER A 104 -6.74 -13.32 0.03
N ILE A 105 -6.78 -14.64 -0.17
CA ILE A 105 -5.91 -15.32 -1.15
C ILE A 105 -6.25 -14.87 -2.57
N VAL A 106 -7.54 -14.84 -2.94
CA VAL A 106 -7.98 -14.36 -4.25
C VAL A 106 -7.55 -12.90 -4.49
N PHE A 107 -7.66 -12.04 -3.48
CA PHE A 107 -7.22 -10.65 -3.56
C PHE A 107 -5.70 -10.54 -3.75
N PHE A 108 -4.91 -11.33 -3.01
CA PHE A 108 -3.47 -11.41 -3.21
C PHE A 108 -3.10 -11.86 -4.63
N LEU A 109 -3.75 -12.92 -5.14
CA LEU A 109 -3.54 -13.40 -6.51
C LEU A 109 -3.97 -12.36 -7.54
N PHE A 110 -5.04 -11.61 -7.28
CA PHE A 110 -5.49 -10.51 -8.12
C PHE A 110 -4.42 -9.42 -8.23
N LEU A 111 -3.78 -9.02 -7.11
CA LEU A 111 -2.71 -8.03 -7.15
C LEU A 111 -1.47 -8.53 -7.92
N LEU A 112 -1.09 -9.80 -7.74
CA LEU A 112 -0.04 -10.41 -8.57
C LEU A 112 -0.40 -10.38 -10.05
N TRP A 113 -1.64 -10.71 -10.40
CA TRP A 113 -2.11 -10.64 -11.77
C TRP A 113 -2.07 -9.22 -12.35
N GLN A 114 -2.46 -8.20 -11.56
CA GLN A 114 -2.32 -6.80 -11.99
C GLN A 114 -0.86 -6.42 -12.28
N MET A 115 0.09 -6.92 -11.49
CA MET A 115 1.52 -6.69 -11.75
C MET A 115 1.96 -7.35 -13.06
N PHE A 116 1.51 -8.57 -13.36
CA PHE A 116 1.78 -9.20 -14.66
C PHE A 116 1.19 -8.40 -15.83
N LEU A 117 -0.04 -7.88 -15.69
CA LEU A 117 -0.63 -7.04 -16.73
C LEU A 117 0.17 -5.77 -16.98
N LEU A 118 0.75 -5.15 -15.93
CA LEU A 118 1.62 -3.99 -16.11
C LEU A 118 2.89 -4.31 -16.90
N THR A 119 3.47 -5.51 -16.73
CA THR A 119 4.63 -5.93 -17.56
C THR A 119 4.29 -6.16 -19.04
N MET A 120 3.01 -6.20 -19.41
CA MET A 120 2.61 -6.29 -20.82
C MET A 120 2.44 -4.91 -21.45
N ILE A 121 2.35 -3.85 -20.64
CA ILE A 121 2.15 -2.46 -21.08
C ILE A 121 3.49 -1.73 -21.20
N PHE A 122 4.45 -2.06 -20.33
CA PHE A 122 5.80 -1.50 -20.27
C PHE A 122 6.82 -2.59 -20.60
#